data_AF-A0A091GL40-F1
#
_entry.id   AF-A0A091GL40-F1
#
_cell.length_a   1.000
_cell.length_b   1.000
_cell.length_c   1.000
_cell.angle_alpha   90.00
_cell.angle_beta   90.00
_cell.angle_gamma   90.00
#
_symmetry.space_group_name_H-M   'P 1'
#
loop_
_entity.id
_entity.type
_entity.pdbx_description
1 polymer ?
#
loop_
_entity_poly.entity_id
_entity_poly.type
_entity_poly.pdbx_seq_one_letter_code
_entity_poly.pdbx_strand_id
1 'polypeptide(L)'
;SSGNYFTTLHTSLCNIISCSVSTSSPELLQEIPESQKPTKGREIWLAFQNVAALLTNLLSQLETFMFARKCPFPHVVRAGAVFIPIHVVKEKLFPKLPGAFVDQVLQEHKVELRPTTLSEERHLRDLELKSCTSRMLKLLALKQLPDIYPDLLTLHWHDSIRQQLG
;
A
#
# COMPACT_ATOMS: atom_id res chain seq x y z
N SER A 1 -20.23 -2.98 -1.12
CA SER A 1 -19.41 -3.98 -1.83
C SER A 1 -18.17 -4.30 -1.00
N SER A 2 -17.50 -5.42 -1.23
CA SER A 2 -16.26 -5.79 -0.50
C SER A 2 -15.11 -4.80 -0.72
N GLY A 3 -15.09 -4.10 -1.88
CA GLY A 3 -14.15 -3.00 -2.14
C GLY A 3 -14.31 -1.82 -1.18
N ASN A 4 -15.55 -1.43 -0.85
CA ASN A 4 -15.78 -0.34 0.11
C ASN A 4 -15.26 -0.70 1.51
N TYR A 5 -15.41 -1.96 1.92
CA TYR A 5 -14.93 -2.41 3.22
C TYR A 5 -13.39 -2.41 3.30
N PHE A 6 -12.69 -2.86 2.25
CA PHE A 6 -11.23 -2.78 2.18
C PHE A 6 -10.76 -1.33 2.29
N THR A 7 -11.35 -0.40 1.53
CA THR A 7 -10.99 1.02 1.60
C THR A 7 -11.21 1.58 2.99
N THR A 8 -12.33 1.24 3.66
CA THR A 8 -12.57 1.64 5.05
C THR A 8 -11.50 1.12 6.01
N LEU A 9 -11.11 -0.15 5.90
CA LEU A 9 -10.04 -0.72 6.72
C LEU A 9 -8.71 0.00 6.48
N HIS A 10 -8.34 0.19 5.21
CA HIS A 10 -7.11 0.89 4.82
C HIS A 10 -7.08 2.32 5.39
N THR A 11 -8.14 3.11 5.16
CA THR A 11 -8.22 4.48 5.67
C THR A 11 -8.20 4.53 7.19
N SER A 12 -8.93 3.62 7.87
CA SER A 12 -8.90 3.55 9.34
C SER A 12 -7.50 3.23 9.86
N LEU A 13 -6.78 2.32 9.21
CA LEU A 13 -5.43 1.93 9.59
C LEU A 13 -4.45 3.09 9.44
N CYS A 14 -4.44 3.76 8.28
CA CYS A 14 -3.60 4.93 8.04
C CYS A 14 -3.91 6.07 9.02
N ASN A 15 -5.20 6.29 9.32
CA ASN A 15 -5.61 7.33 10.27
C ASN A 15 -5.15 7.03 11.69
N ILE A 16 -5.31 5.80 12.19
CA ILE A 16 -4.86 5.44 13.54
C ILE A 16 -3.34 5.62 13.67
N ILE A 17 -2.58 5.20 12.65
CA ILE A 17 -1.12 5.37 12.63
C ILE A 17 -0.76 6.87 12.67
N SER A 18 -1.35 7.70 11.80
CA SER A 18 -1.05 9.13 11.79
C SER A 18 -1.52 9.84 13.07
N CYS A 19 -2.69 9.50 13.60
CA CYS A 19 -3.18 10.07 14.86
C CYS A 19 -2.27 9.70 16.04
N SER A 20 -1.81 8.45 16.11
CA SER A 20 -0.89 8.00 17.16
C SER A 20 0.41 8.80 17.15
N VAL A 21 0.94 9.10 15.95
CA VAL A 21 2.10 9.98 15.78
C VAL A 21 1.80 11.40 16.25
N SER A 22 0.69 12.01 15.82
CA SER A 22 0.34 13.39 16.22
C SER A 22 0.07 13.54 17.73
N THR A 23 -0.36 12.47 18.41
CA THR A 23 -0.54 12.46 19.87
C THR A 23 0.72 12.08 20.66
N SER A 24 1.79 11.65 19.97
CA SER A 24 3.06 11.33 20.62
C SER A 24 3.85 12.60 20.91
N SER A 25 4.69 12.57 21.96
CA SER A 25 5.54 13.71 22.27
C SER A 25 6.68 13.84 21.24
N PRO A 26 7.13 15.06 20.90
CA PRO A 26 8.20 15.28 19.94
C PRO A 26 9.51 14.57 20.34
N GLU A 27 9.80 14.48 21.63
CA GLU A 27 11.00 13.81 22.16
C GLU A 27 10.98 12.32 21.81
N LEU A 28 9.84 11.65 22.01
CA LEU A 28 9.66 10.24 21.66
C LEU A 28 9.81 10.01 20.15
N LEU A 29 9.35 10.97 19.34
CA LEU A 29 9.45 10.90 17.88
C LEU A 29 10.88 11.14 17.36
N GLN A 30 11.65 12.01 18.01
CA GLN A 30 13.05 12.29 17.66
C GLN A 30 13.99 11.14 18.04
N GLU A 31 13.66 10.37 19.08
CA GLU A 31 14.41 9.18 19.48
C GLU A 31 14.29 8.02 18.49
N ILE A 32 13.31 8.07 17.59
CA ILE A 32 13.13 7.09 16.51
C ILE A 32 14.12 7.45 15.39
N PRO A 33 15.25 6.74 15.24
CA PRO A 33 16.28 7.15 14.30
C PRO A 33 15.81 6.91 12.87
N GLU A 34 16.02 7.88 11.99
CA GLU A 34 15.74 7.77 10.55
C GLU A 34 16.46 6.59 9.86
N SER A 35 17.51 6.06 10.49
CA SER A 35 18.40 5.00 10.01
C SER A 35 18.00 3.59 10.47
N GLN A 36 17.01 3.44 11.36
CA GLN A 36 16.60 2.10 11.77
C GLN A 36 15.88 1.40 10.62
N LYS A 37 16.45 0.28 10.17
CA LYS A 37 15.86 -0.65 9.20
C LYS A 37 14.34 -0.79 9.45
N PRO A 38 13.52 -0.94 8.39
CA PRO A 38 12.06 -1.01 8.46
C PRO A 38 11.50 -2.00 9.51
N THR A 39 12.30 -2.95 9.97
CA THR A 39 11.96 -3.90 11.04
C THR A 39 11.65 -3.27 12.39
N LYS A 40 12.36 -2.22 12.85
CA LYS A 40 12.07 -1.63 14.18
C LYS A 40 10.84 -0.71 14.17
N GLY A 41 10.63 0.04 13.09
CA GLY A 41 9.43 0.87 12.94
C GLY A 41 8.15 0.04 12.97
N ARG A 42 8.19 -1.15 12.35
CA ARG A 42 7.07 -2.10 12.32
C ARG A 42 6.57 -2.51 13.70
N GLU A 43 7.47 -2.85 14.62
CA GLU A 43 7.09 -3.26 15.98
C GLU A 43 6.40 -2.12 16.75
N ILE A 44 6.84 -0.87 16.54
CA ILE A 44 6.31 0.30 17.22
C ILE A 44 4.87 0.58 16.78
N TRP A 45 4.62 0.74 15.47
CA TRP A 45 3.27 1.07 15.03
C TRP A 45 2.30 -0.11 15.17
N LEU A 46 2.77 -1.36 15.17
CA LEU A 46 1.94 -2.52 15.48
C LEU A 46 1.46 -2.54 16.93
N ALA A 47 2.22 -1.94 17.85
CA ALA A 47 1.84 -1.85 19.27
C ALA A 47 0.74 -0.81 19.53
N PHE A 48 0.43 0.07 18.56
CA PHE A 48 -0.69 0.99 18.68
C PHE A 48 -2.02 0.24 18.73
N GLN A 49 -2.95 0.76 19.53
CA GLN A 49 -4.22 0.11 19.81
C GLN A 49 -4.98 -0.19 18.50
N ASN A 50 -5.47 -1.43 18.37
CA ASN A 50 -6.23 -1.95 17.23
C ASN A 50 -5.49 -2.07 15.89
N VAL A 51 -4.24 -1.59 15.76
CA VAL A 51 -3.51 -1.58 14.49
C VAL A 51 -3.23 -2.99 13.98
N ALA A 52 -2.73 -3.89 14.85
CA ALA A 52 -2.49 -5.29 14.49
C ALA A 52 -3.77 -5.99 13.98
N ALA A 53 -4.89 -5.83 14.69
CA ALA A 53 -6.17 -6.46 14.31
C ALA A 53 -6.71 -5.91 12.98
N LEU A 54 -6.63 -4.59 12.77
CA LEU A 54 -7.03 -3.96 11.51
C LEU A 54 -6.16 -4.39 10.34
N LEU A 55 -4.84 -4.51 10.54
CA LEU A 55 -3.93 -5.04 9.53
C LEU A 55 -4.29 -6.49 9.18
N THR A 56 -4.51 -7.36 10.16
CA THR A 56 -4.91 -8.76 9.90
C THR A 56 -6.21 -8.83 9.10
N ASN A 57 -7.21 -8.03 9.45
CA ASN A 57 -8.48 -7.98 8.71
C ASN A 57 -8.27 -7.48 7.27
N LEU A 58 -7.43 -6.47 7.08
CA LEU A 58 -7.11 -5.91 5.77
C LEU A 58 -6.42 -6.95 4.87
N LEU A 59 -5.41 -7.65 5.40
CA LEU A 59 -4.70 -8.70 4.67
C LEU A 59 -5.63 -9.86 4.31
N SER A 60 -6.52 -10.26 5.23
CA SER A 60 -7.55 -11.28 4.96
C SER A 60 -8.52 -10.87 3.84
N GLN A 61 -8.85 -9.57 3.71
CA GLN A 61 -9.62 -9.08 2.56
C GLN A 61 -8.86 -9.25 1.24
N LEU A 62 -7.55 -8.96 1.20
CA LEU A 62 -6.73 -9.18 0.00
C LEU A 62 -6.69 -10.66 -0.39
N GLU A 63 -6.53 -11.56 0.58
CA GLU A 63 -6.61 -13.01 0.37
C GLU A 63 -7.97 -13.43 -0.19
N THR A 64 -9.05 -12.88 0.36
CA THR A 64 -10.41 -13.13 -0.12
C THR A 64 -10.59 -12.68 -1.57
N PHE A 65 -10.01 -11.54 -1.98
CA PHE A 65 -10.08 -11.08 -3.37
C PHE A 65 -9.38 -12.03 -4.33
N MET A 66 -8.24 -12.59 -3.92
CA MET A 66 -7.52 -13.58 -4.71
C MET A 66 -8.29 -14.90 -4.83
N PHE A 67 -8.79 -15.40 -3.70
CA PHE A 67 -9.53 -16.66 -3.65
C PHE A 67 -10.84 -16.58 -4.44
N ALA A 68 -11.63 -15.54 -4.21
CA ALA A 68 -12.92 -15.34 -4.87
C ALA A 68 -12.80 -14.77 -6.29
N ARG A 69 -11.58 -14.41 -6.74
CA ARG A 69 -11.31 -13.68 -8.00
C ARG A 69 -12.15 -12.41 -8.17
N LYS A 70 -12.46 -11.73 -7.05
CA LYS A 70 -13.25 -10.50 -6.99
C LYS A 70 -12.36 -9.34 -6.58
N CYS A 71 -11.45 -8.96 -7.47
CA CYS A 71 -10.56 -7.82 -7.23
C CYS A 71 -11.37 -6.51 -7.28
N PRO A 72 -11.32 -5.66 -6.23
CA PRO A 72 -12.04 -4.39 -6.20
C PRO A 72 -11.34 -3.26 -6.96
N PHE A 73 -10.12 -3.50 -7.46
CA PHE A 73 -9.31 -2.50 -8.16
C PHE A 73 -9.42 -2.67 -9.68
N PRO A 74 -9.11 -1.63 -10.48
CA PRO A 74 -8.77 -1.82 -11.89
C PRO A 74 -7.69 -2.88 -12.02
N HIS A 75 -7.91 -3.89 -12.86
CA HIS A 75 -7.02 -5.04 -12.93
C HIS A 75 -7.03 -5.69 -14.31
N VAL A 76 -6.04 -6.54 -14.56
CA VAL A 76 -5.99 -7.46 -15.70
C VAL A 76 -5.79 -8.87 -15.18
N VAL A 77 -6.21 -9.87 -15.96
CA VAL A 77 -6.01 -11.28 -15.65
C VAL A 77 -5.13 -11.91 -16.72
N ARG A 78 -3.98 -12.46 -16.33
CA ARG A 78 -3.08 -13.22 -17.22
C ARG A 78 -2.85 -14.61 -16.65
N ALA A 79 -3.09 -15.65 -17.46
CA ALA A 79 -2.90 -17.05 -17.05
C ALA A 79 -3.54 -17.37 -15.68
N GLY A 80 -4.74 -16.81 -15.43
CA GLY A 80 -5.47 -16.99 -14.17
C GLY A 80 -4.98 -16.17 -12.97
N ALA A 81 -3.88 -15.43 -13.11
CA ALA A 81 -3.38 -14.53 -12.07
C ALA A 81 -3.91 -13.10 -12.27
N VAL A 82 -4.27 -12.44 -11.16
CA VAL A 82 -4.76 -11.05 -11.13
C VAL A 82 -3.59 -10.10 -10.97
N PHE A 83 -3.55 -9.05 -11.79
CA PHE A 83 -2.58 -7.98 -11.73
C PHE A 83 -3.28 -6.63 -11.62
N ILE A 84 -2.76 -5.76 -10.76
CA ILE A 84 -3.21 -4.38 -10.63
C ILE A 84 -2.12 -3.43 -11.15
N PRO A 85 -2.48 -2.29 -11.77
CA PRO A 85 -1.48 -1.31 -12.15
C PRO A 85 -0.86 -0.66 -10.91
N ILE A 86 0.43 -0.34 -10.98
CA ILE A 86 1.18 0.25 -9.86
C ILE A 86 0.59 1.58 -9.39
N HIS A 87 -0.13 2.28 -10.27
CA HIS A 87 -0.98 3.42 -9.92
C HIS A 87 -1.89 3.16 -8.71
N VAL A 88 -2.48 1.96 -8.59
CA VAL A 88 -3.35 1.65 -7.44
C VAL A 88 -2.59 1.80 -6.12
N VAL A 89 -1.35 1.29 -6.05
CA VAL A 89 -0.54 1.39 -4.83
C VAL A 89 -0.09 2.84 -4.59
N LYS A 90 0.45 3.49 -5.62
CA LYS A 90 1.07 4.82 -5.49
C LYS A 90 0.07 5.95 -5.29
N GLU A 91 -1.09 5.89 -5.94
CA GLU A 91 -2.01 7.04 -6.01
C GLU A 91 -3.37 6.77 -5.36
N LYS A 92 -3.76 5.50 -5.16
CA LYS A 92 -5.03 5.17 -4.49
C LYS A 92 -4.83 4.70 -3.05
N LEU A 93 -3.88 3.80 -2.81
CA LEU A 93 -3.61 3.28 -1.46
C LEU A 93 -2.67 4.21 -0.67
N PHE A 94 -1.57 4.68 -1.27
CA PHE A 94 -0.62 5.51 -0.55
C PHE A 94 -0.34 6.84 -1.26
N PRO A 95 -1.38 7.67 -1.54
CA PRO A 95 -1.24 8.91 -2.31
C PRO A 95 -0.31 9.95 -1.68
N LYS A 96 -0.04 9.85 -0.37
CA LYS A 96 0.86 10.76 0.34
C LYS A 96 2.32 10.34 0.26
N LEU A 97 2.60 9.08 -0.10
CA LEU A 97 3.97 8.58 -0.18
C LEU A 97 4.59 8.97 -1.53
N PRO A 98 5.82 9.51 -1.54
CA PRO A 98 6.58 9.64 -2.76
C PRO A 98 6.69 8.31 -3.50
N GLY A 99 6.37 8.31 -4.80
CA GLY A 99 6.38 7.08 -5.60
C GLY A 99 7.73 6.34 -5.63
N ALA A 100 8.84 7.03 -5.34
CA ALA A 100 10.17 6.44 -5.22
C ALA A 100 10.33 5.54 -3.98
N PHE A 101 9.68 5.85 -2.86
CA PHE A 101 9.72 4.98 -1.68
C PHE A 101 8.92 3.70 -1.92
N VAL A 102 7.81 3.79 -2.66
CA VAL A 102 7.08 2.61 -3.11
C VAL A 102 7.98 1.75 -4.01
N ASP A 103 8.71 2.35 -4.95
CA ASP A 103 9.65 1.61 -5.80
C ASP A 103 10.76 0.92 -4.99
N GLN A 104 11.27 1.57 -3.94
CA GLN A 104 12.25 0.97 -3.03
C GLN A 104 11.70 -0.29 -2.34
N VAL A 105 10.48 -0.24 -1.79
CA VAL A 105 9.86 -1.43 -1.16
C VAL A 105 9.70 -2.55 -2.17
N LEU A 106 9.27 -2.25 -3.39
CA LEU A 106 9.19 -3.26 -4.45
C LEU A 106 10.57 -3.89 -4.72
N GLN A 107 11.63 -3.08 -4.79
CA GLN A 107 12.99 -3.56 -5.01
C GLN A 107 13.47 -4.47 -3.86
N GLU A 108 13.23 -4.07 -2.61
CA GLU A 108 13.61 -4.83 -1.41
C GLU A 108 12.92 -6.21 -1.36
N HIS A 109 11.65 -6.26 -1.75
CA HIS A 109 10.88 -7.50 -1.87
C HIS A 109 11.11 -8.27 -3.17
N LYS A 110 12.03 -7.79 -4.03
CA LYS A 110 12.31 -8.37 -5.36
C LYS A 110 11.05 -8.51 -6.21
N VAL A 111 10.14 -7.56 -6.08
CA VAL A 111 8.89 -7.51 -6.83
C VAL A 111 9.15 -6.89 -8.20
N GLU A 112 9.00 -7.70 -9.23
CA GLU A 112 9.12 -7.26 -10.61
C GLU A 112 7.77 -6.79 -11.16
N LEU A 113 7.71 -5.51 -11.55
CA LEU A 113 6.57 -4.96 -12.27
C LEU A 113 6.61 -5.37 -13.74
N ARG A 114 5.51 -5.91 -14.25
CA ARG A 114 5.40 -6.34 -15.64
C ARG A 114 4.90 -5.23 -16.55
N PRO A 115 5.39 -5.15 -17.81
CA PRO A 115 4.82 -4.24 -18.78
C PRO A 115 3.39 -4.66 -19.15
N THR A 116 2.57 -3.70 -19.54
CA THR A 116 1.24 -3.87 -20.13
C THR A 116 1.32 -4.06 -21.64
N THR A 117 0.39 -4.82 -22.21
CA THR A 117 0.13 -4.82 -23.65
C THR A 117 -0.76 -3.62 -24.02
N LEU A 118 -0.86 -3.30 -25.32
CA LEU A 118 -1.75 -2.23 -25.78
C LEU A 118 -3.23 -2.48 -25.45
N SER A 119 -3.69 -3.73 -25.52
CA SER A 119 -5.07 -4.09 -25.19
C SER A 119 -5.36 -3.93 -23.70
N GLU A 120 -4.40 -4.27 -22.85
CA GLU A 120 -4.51 -4.10 -21.40
C GLU A 120 -4.46 -2.63 -20.99
N GLU A 121 -3.57 -1.83 -21.59
CA GLU A 121 -3.57 -0.38 -21.33
C GLU A 121 -4.92 0.25 -21.69
N ARG A 122 -5.48 -0.12 -22.85
CA ARG A 122 -6.81 0.34 -23.25
C ARG A 122 -7.87 -0.06 -22.21
N HIS A 123 -7.90 -1.33 -21.82
CA HIS A 123 -8.83 -1.83 -20.81
C HIS A 123 -8.70 -1.09 -19.47
N LEU A 124 -7.47 -0.90 -18.97
CA LEU A 124 -7.21 -0.18 -17.73
C LEU A 124 -7.62 1.29 -17.80
N ARG A 125 -7.41 1.95 -18.94
CA ARG A 125 -7.85 3.33 -19.17
C ARG A 125 -9.37 3.45 -19.14
N ASP A 126 -10.10 2.45 -19.64
CA ASP A 126 -11.56 2.41 -19.56
C ASP A 126 -12.05 2.22 -18.11
N LEU A 127 -11.28 1.51 -17.27
CA LEU A 127 -11.50 1.32 -15.83
C LEU A 127 -10.96 2.50 -14.98
N GLU A 128 -11.27 3.73 -15.38
CA GLU A 128 -10.98 4.96 -14.63
C GLU A 128 -9.51 5.42 -14.59
N LEU A 129 -8.61 4.83 -15.40
CA LEU A 129 -7.18 5.21 -15.44
C LEU A 129 -6.78 5.99 -16.70
N LYS A 130 -7.71 6.76 -17.28
CA LYS A 130 -7.59 7.41 -18.61
C LYS A 130 -6.30 8.23 -18.78
N SER A 131 -5.91 9.01 -17.77
CA SER A 131 -4.76 9.93 -17.80
C SER A 131 -3.43 9.31 -17.32
N CYS A 132 -3.41 8.04 -16.94
CA CYS A 132 -2.19 7.42 -16.43
C CYS A 132 -1.12 7.27 -17.53
N THR A 133 0.13 7.53 -17.18
CA THR A 133 1.27 7.20 -18.06
C THR A 133 1.46 5.69 -18.13
N SER A 134 2.05 5.17 -19.20
CA SER A 134 2.34 3.72 -19.32
C SER A 134 3.22 3.20 -18.18
N ARG A 135 4.08 4.05 -17.60
CA ARG A 135 4.86 3.71 -16.40
C ARG A 135 3.96 3.39 -15.19
N MET A 136 2.89 4.16 -15.01
CA MET A 136 1.91 3.98 -13.92
C MET A 136 0.96 2.79 -14.15
N LEU A 137 0.90 2.30 -15.38
CA LEU A 137 0.11 1.11 -15.76
C LEU A 137 0.89 -0.20 -15.63
N LYS A 138 2.20 -0.15 -15.33
CA LYS A 138 2.98 -1.37 -15.05
C LYS A 138 2.31 -2.22 -13.97
N LEU A 139 2.30 -3.53 -14.20
CA LEU A 139 1.48 -4.50 -13.49
C LEU A 139 2.21 -5.11 -12.29
N LEU A 140 1.60 -4.95 -11.12
CA LEU A 140 1.94 -5.66 -9.88
C LEU A 140 1.04 -6.89 -9.77
N ALA A 141 1.61 -8.07 -9.48
CA ALA A 141 0.78 -9.23 -9.18
C ALA A 141 0.07 -9.02 -7.85
N LEU A 142 -1.26 -9.15 -7.81
CA LEU A 142 -2.04 -8.87 -6.59
C LEU A 142 -1.57 -9.70 -5.39
N LYS A 143 -1.08 -10.92 -5.65
CA LYS A 143 -0.52 -11.81 -4.62
C LYS A 143 0.70 -11.29 -3.88
N GLN A 144 1.42 -10.32 -4.43
CA GLN A 144 2.58 -9.69 -3.79
C GLN A 144 2.16 -8.55 -2.87
N LEU A 145 0.95 -8.02 -3.03
CA LEU A 145 0.49 -6.86 -2.26
C LEU A 145 0.43 -7.15 -0.74
N PRO A 146 -0.04 -8.32 -0.26
CA PRO A 146 -0.02 -8.63 1.17
C PRO A 146 1.39 -8.60 1.79
N ASP A 147 2.39 -9.09 1.06
CA ASP A 147 3.77 -9.21 1.56
C ASP A 147 4.44 -7.83 1.71
N ILE A 148 4.19 -6.92 0.75
CA ILE A 148 4.77 -5.56 0.78
C ILE A 148 3.97 -4.58 1.65
N TYR A 149 2.70 -4.88 1.96
CA TYR A 149 1.79 -3.93 2.62
C TYR A 149 2.31 -3.40 3.97
N PRO A 150 2.86 -4.25 4.87
CA PRO A 150 3.39 -3.76 6.14
C PRO A 150 4.54 -2.77 5.97
N ASP A 151 5.36 -2.92 4.94
CA ASP A 151 6.49 -2.01 4.71
C ASP A 151 6.03 -0.68 4.11
N LEU A 152 4.97 -0.70 3.29
CA LEU A 152 4.29 0.52 2.86
C LEU A 152 3.66 1.28 4.04
N LEU A 153 3.08 0.56 5.02
CA LEU A 153 2.58 1.18 6.25
C LEU A 153 3.70 1.74 7.13
N THR A 154 4.84 1.05 7.20
CA THR A 154 6.04 1.56 7.89
C THR A 154 6.51 2.87 7.26
N LEU A 155 6.50 2.97 5.92
CA LEU A 155 6.79 4.24 5.23
C LEU A 155 5.76 5.32 5.56
N HIS A 156 4.46 4.99 5.56
CA HIS A 156 3.38 5.93 5.94
C HIS A 156 3.54 6.46 7.37
N TRP A 157 3.97 5.59 8.29
CA TRP A 157 4.28 5.97 9.66
C TRP A 157 5.48 6.92 9.73
N HIS A 158 6.60 6.59 9.07
CA HIS A 158 7.77 7.48 9.01
C HIS A 158 7.46 8.84 8.37
N ASP A 159 6.68 8.85 7.29
CA ASP A 159 6.22 10.09 6.65
C ASP A 159 5.36 10.92 7.60
N SER A 160 4.48 10.28 8.38
CA SER A 160 3.69 10.96 9.42
C SER A 160 4.58 11.56 10.51
N ILE A 161 5.67 10.89 10.91
CA ILE A 161 6.64 11.42 11.89
C ILE A 161 7.34 12.64 11.34
N ARG A 162 7.87 12.55 10.10
CA ARG A 162 8.55 13.67 9.45
C ARG A 162 7.65 14.90 9.35
N GLN A 163 6.40 14.71 8.93
CA GLN A 163 5.42 15.79 8.86
C GLN A 163 5.12 16.42 10.22
N GLN A 164 5.14 15.63 11.31
CA GLN A 164 4.92 16.12 12.67
C GLN A 164 6.12 16.90 13.23
N LEU A 165 7.35 16.53 12.83
CA LEU A 165 8.59 17.14 13.33
C LEU A 165 9.03 18.40 12.56
N GLY A 166 8.57 18.58 11.32
CA GLY A 166 8.88 19.75 10.48
C GLY A 166 10.05 19.52 9.55
#